data_AF-A0A2T3LNI6-F1
#
_entry.id   AF-A0A2T3LNI6-F1
#
_cell.length_a   1.000
_cell.length_b   1.000
_cell.length_c   1.000
_cell.angle_alpha   90.00
_cell.angle_beta   90.00
_cell.angle_gamma   90.00
#
_symmetry.space_group_name_H-M   'P 1'
#
loop_
_entity.id
_entity.type
_entity.pdbx_description
1 polymer ?
#
loop_
_entity_poly.entity_id
_entity_poly.type
_entity_poly.pdbx_seq_one_letter_code
_entity_poly.pdbx_strand_id
1 'polypeptide(L)'
;MDYIRSFAIVMFCFLLGQGIQHLTHLPIPGSIIGLFILFFGLVTGICKTKWVDKTCNLLIKHMALLFVPVGVGLINYLGLIKHNATIIFASTLGSTLIVLLVIGLALHHKEKES
;
A
#
# COMPACT_ATOMS: atom_id res chain seq x y z
N MET A 1 -23.48 14.37 6.79
CA MET A 1 -22.84 14.96 5.59
C MET A 1 -21.32 14.75 5.54
N ASP A 2 -20.61 14.75 6.68
CA ASP A 2 -19.13 14.61 6.67
C ASP A 2 -18.61 13.26 6.14
N TYR A 3 -19.32 12.15 6.37
CA TYR A 3 -18.95 10.82 5.88
C TYR A 3 -18.89 10.77 4.36
N ILE A 4 -19.87 11.38 3.69
CA ILE A 4 -19.95 11.41 2.22
C ILE A 4 -18.79 12.22 1.66
N ARG A 5 -18.44 13.36 2.28
CA ARG A 5 -17.28 14.16 1.88
C ARG A 5 -15.97 13.39 2.07
N SER A 6 -15.82 12.74 3.22
CA SER A 6 -14.64 11.93 3.54
C SER A 6 -14.46 10.79 2.55
N PHE A 7 -15.54 10.07 2.26
CA PHE A 7 -15.55 8.99 1.30
C PHE A 7 -15.28 9.46 -0.13
N ALA A 8 -15.88 10.57 -0.55
CA ALA A 8 -15.65 11.16 -1.86
C ALA A 8 -14.19 11.56 -2.08
N ILE A 9 -13.53 12.15 -1.08
CA ILE A 9 -12.10 12.52 -1.16
C ILE A 9 -11.23 11.28 -1.34
N VAL A 10 -11.40 10.27 -0.49
CA VAL A 10 -10.63 9.01 -0.58
C VAL A 10 -10.85 8.34 -1.93
N MET A 11 -12.11 8.26 -2.38
CA MET A 11 -12.45 7.63 -3.64
C MET A 11 -11.93 8.44 -4.85
N PHE A 12 -11.94 9.77 -4.78
CA PHE A 12 -11.36 10.62 -5.81
C PHE A 12 -9.85 10.42 -5.93
N CYS A 13 -9.11 10.41 -4.81
CA CYS A 13 -7.67 10.12 -4.82
C CYS A 13 -7.36 8.71 -5.36
N PHE A 14 -8.18 7.72 -5.01
CA PHE A 14 -8.06 6.36 -5.54
C PHE A 14 -8.29 6.33 -7.06
N LEU A 15 -9.33 6.99 -7.56
CA LEU A 15 -9.63 7.06 -8.98
C LEU A 15 -8.51 7.77 -9.77
N LEU A 16 -7.99 8.88 -9.22
CA LEU A 16 -6.85 9.58 -9.82
C LEU A 16 -5.60 8.70 -9.86
N GLY A 17 -5.31 7.97 -8.78
CA GLY A 17 -4.18 7.04 -8.73
C GLY A 17 -4.31 5.92 -9.77
N GLN A 18 -5.50 5.34 -9.92
CA GLN A 18 -5.81 4.35 -10.96
C GLN A 18 -5.70 4.94 -12.38
N GLY A 19 -6.21 6.16 -12.59
CA GLY A 19 -6.11 6.85 -13.87
C GLY A 19 -4.66 7.12 -14.26
N ILE A 20 -3.85 7.63 -13.33
CA ILE A 20 -2.41 7.86 -13.54
C ILE A 20 -1.71 6.55 -13.85
N GLN A 21 -1.97 5.48 -13.09
CA GLN A 21 -1.40 4.16 -13.35
C GLN A 21 -1.72 3.70 -14.78
N HIS A 22 -2.98 3.84 -15.20
CA HIS A 22 -3.43 3.42 -16.51
C HIS A 22 -2.82 4.24 -17.66
N LEU A 23 -2.51 5.53 -17.43
CA LEU A 23 -1.85 6.38 -18.42
C LEU A 23 -0.33 6.12 -18.49
N THR A 24 0.30 5.84 -17.35
CA THR A 24 1.76 5.75 -17.24
C THR A 24 2.29 4.32 -17.30
N HIS A 25 1.41 3.30 -17.24
CA HIS A 25 1.77 1.88 -17.21
C HIS A 25 2.85 1.53 -16.18
N LEU A 26 2.90 2.27 -15.07
CA LEU A 26 3.87 1.98 -14.01
C LEU A 26 3.58 0.59 -13.39
N PRO A 27 4.62 -0.17 -12.99
CA PRO A 27 4.48 -1.47 -12.33
C PRO A 27 3.89 -1.37 -10.90
N ILE A 28 3.55 -0.17 -10.44
CA ILE A 28 3.03 0.11 -9.12
C ILE A 28 1.50 0.15 -9.18
N PRO A 29 0.78 -0.58 -8.31
CA PRO A 29 -0.68 -0.49 -8.19
C PRO A 29 -1.15 0.96 -8.05
N GLY A 30 -2.18 1.38 -8.79
CA GLY A 30 -2.71 2.74 -8.72
C GLY A 30 -3.32 3.07 -7.36
N SER A 31 -3.67 2.07 -6.54
CA SER A 31 -4.01 2.23 -5.13
C SER A 31 -2.89 2.86 -4.30
N ILE A 32 -1.63 2.47 -4.55
CA ILE A 32 -0.45 3.04 -3.89
C ILE A 32 -0.22 4.47 -4.38
N ILE A 33 -0.42 4.74 -5.68
CA ILE A 33 -0.32 6.09 -6.25
C ILE A 33 -1.39 7.00 -5.63
N GLY A 34 -2.62 6.52 -5.49
CA GLY A 34 -3.72 7.23 -4.82
C GLY A 34 -3.42 7.55 -3.35
N LEU A 35 -2.73 6.64 -2.65
CA LEU A 35 -2.23 6.90 -1.29
C LEU A 35 -1.22 8.05 -1.27
N PHE A 36 -0.26 8.09 -2.20
CA PHE A 36 0.69 9.20 -2.30
C PHE A 36 -0.01 10.53 -2.62
N ILE A 37 -0.99 10.54 -3.52
CA ILE A 37 -1.80 11.74 -3.82
C ILE A 37 -2.48 12.25 -2.56
N LEU A 38 -3.15 11.36 -1.82
CA LEU A 38 -3.82 11.73 -0.57
C LEU A 38 -2.81 12.23 0.47
N PHE A 39 -1.65 11.57 0.58
CA PHE A 39 -0.58 11.97 1.48
C PHE A 39 -0.05 13.37 1.16
N PHE A 40 0.26 13.67 -0.10
CA PHE A 40 0.66 15.02 -0.51
C PHE A 40 -0.45 16.05 -0.27
N GLY A 41 -1.71 15.69 -0.50
CA GLY A 41 -2.87 16.54 -0.18
C GLY A 41 -2.99 16.87 1.31
N LEU A 42 -2.61 15.94 2.19
CA LEU A 42 -2.55 16.16 3.64
C LEU A 42 -1.35 17.01 4.04
N VAL A 43 -0.16 16.70 3.51
CA VAL A 43 1.09 17.41 3.84
C VAL A 43 1.06 18.86 3.39
N THR A 44 0.49 19.14 2.21
CA THR A 44 0.32 20.51 1.68
C THR A 44 -0.77 21.31 2.39
N GLY A 45 -1.55 20.67 3.30
CA GLY A 45 -2.63 21.32 4.03
C GLY A 45 -3.89 21.63 3.22
N ILE A 46 -3.92 21.26 1.92
CA ILE A 46 -5.09 21.38 1.05
C ILE A 46 -6.25 20.53 1.60
N CYS A 47 -5.93 19.34 2.11
CA CYS A 47 -6.89 18.44 2.71
C CYS A 47 -6.63 18.32 4.22
N LYS A 48 -7.57 18.78 5.04
CA LYS A 48 -7.49 18.62 6.49
C LYS A 48 -7.69 17.15 6.87
N THR A 49 -6.84 16.62 7.74
CA THR A 49 -6.93 15.24 8.25
C THR A 49 -8.33 14.89 8.76
N LYS A 50 -8.99 15.84 9.45
CA LYS A 50 -10.37 15.71 9.96
C LYS A 50 -11.41 15.38 8.87
N TRP A 51 -11.14 15.70 7.61
CA TRP A 51 -12.05 15.48 6.49
C TRP A 51 -11.99 14.07 5.92
N VAL A 52 -10.95 13.29 6.20
CA VAL A 52 -10.81 11.91 5.70
C VAL A 52 -10.78 10.89 6.83
N ASP A 53 -10.49 11.33 8.05
CA ASP A 53 -10.38 10.52 9.27
C ASP A 53 -11.60 9.59 9.49
N LYS A 54 -12.83 10.10 9.33
CA LYS A 54 -14.06 9.31 9.57
C LYS A 54 -14.17 8.09 8.67
N THR A 55 -13.91 8.24 7.37
CA THR A 55 -13.99 7.13 6.41
C THR A 55 -12.80 6.20 6.56
N CYS A 56 -11.58 6.73 6.71
CA CYS A 56 -10.38 5.92 6.92
C CYS A 56 -10.52 5.03 8.16
N ASN A 57 -10.97 5.58 9.28
CA ASN A 57 -11.15 4.84 10.52
C ASN A 57 -12.25 3.76 10.38
N LEU A 58 -13.33 4.05 9.64
CA LEU A 58 -14.36 3.05 9.34
C LEU A 58 -13.83 1.91 8.45
N LEU A 59 -13.05 2.21 7.41
CA LEU A 59 -12.43 1.21 6.53
C LEU A 59 -11.42 0.34 7.30
N ILE A 60 -10.56 0.96 8.11
CA ILE A 60 -9.57 0.27 8.92
C ILE A 60 -10.25 -0.63 9.96
N LYS A 61 -11.31 -0.14 10.61
CA LYS A 61 -12.11 -0.93 11.57
C LYS A 61 -12.72 -2.19 10.93
N HIS A 62 -13.07 -2.14 9.65
CA HIS A 62 -13.63 -3.27 8.90
C HIS A 62 -12.63 -3.90 7.93
N MET A 63 -11.33 -3.65 8.10
CA MET A 63 -10.29 -4.15 7.19
C MET A 63 -10.27 -5.68 7.11
N ALA A 64 -10.55 -6.36 8.22
CA ALA A 64 -10.70 -7.82 8.24
C ALA A 64 -11.77 -8.32 7.26
N LEU A 65 -12.91 -7.61 7.15
CA LEU A 65 -13.99 -7.95 6.21
C LEU A 65 -13.56 -7.74 4.76
N LEU A 66 -12.76 -6.70 4.47
CA LEU A 66 -12.21 -6.44 3.14
C LEU A 66 -11.15 -7.47 2.71
N PHE A 67 -10.48 -8.12 3.66
CA PHE A 67 -9.54 -9.21 3.34
C PHE A 67 -10.20 -10.51 2.96
N VAL A 68 -11.42 -10.80 3.45
CA VAL A 68 -12.13 -12.03 3.11
C VAL A 68 -12.27 -12.22 1.59
N PRO A 69 -12.82 -11.28 0.80
CA PRO A 69 -12.94 -11.45 -0.64
C PRO A 69 -11.58 -11.54 -1.35
N VAL A 70 -10.58 -10.77 -0.88
CA VAL A 70 -9.21 -10.84 -1.43
C VAL A 70 -8.59 -12.22 -1.20
N GLY A 71 -8.77 -12.78 0.00
CA GLY A 71 -8.29 -14.11 0.36
C GLY A 71 -9.00 -15.22 -0.39
N VAL A 72 -10.32 -15.14 -0.54
CA VAL A 72 -11.09 -16.11 -1.35
C VAL A 72 -10.68 -16.06 -2.82
N GLY A 73 -10.40 -14.86 -3.36
CA GLY A 73 -9.85 -14.72 -4.70
C GLY A 73 -8.50 -15.44 -4.87
N LEU A 74 -7.67 -15.43 -3.83
CA LEU A 74 -6.38 -16.11 -3.82
C LEU A 74 -6.51 -17.64 -3.81
N ILE A 75 -7.63 -18.20 -3.34
CA ILE A 75 -7.87 -19.66 -3.33
C ILE A 75 -7.72 -20.26 -4.73
N ASN A 76 -8.15 -19.54 -5.76
CA ASN A 76 -8.01 -19.94 -7.16
C ASN A 76 -6.54 -20.10 -7.61
N TYR A 77 -5.62 -19.40 -6.95
CA TYR A 77 -4.19 -19.43 -7.24
C TYR A 77 -3.39 -20.31 -6.27
N LEU A 78 -4.04 -20.94 -5.27
CA LEU A 78 -3.35 -21.79 -4.29
C LEU A 78 -2.60 -22.95 -4.92
N GLY A 79 -3.08 -23.50 -6.04
CA GLY A 79 -2.37 -24.55 -6.78
C GLY A 79 -1.01 -24.06 -7.31
N LEU A 80 -0.98 -22.88 -7.91
CA LEU A 80 0.24 -22.23 -8.42
C LEU A 80 1.21 -21.87 -7.29
N ILE A 81 0.66 -21.37 -6.18
CA ILE A 81 1.42 -21.01 -4.98
C ILE A 81 2.05 -22.26 -4.35
N LYS A 82 1.30 -23.36 -4.23
CA LYS A 82 1.82 -24.63 -3.69
C LYS A 82 2.97 -25.18 -4.54
N HIS A 83 2.83 -25.14 -5.86
CA HIS A 83 3.88 -25.60 -6.79
C HIS A 83 5.17 -24.78 -6.65
N ASN A 84 5.05 -23.46 -6.47
CA ASN A 84 6.20 -22.55 -6.36
C ASN A 84 6.51 -22.14 -4.91
N ALA A 85 5.98 -22.86 -3.91
CA ALA A 85 6.06 -22.46 -2.51
C ALA A 85 7.51 -22.34 -2.02
N THR A 86 8.38 -23.24 -2.47
CA THR A 86 9.82 -23.22 -2.16
C THR A 86 10.50 -21.96 -2.70
N ILE A 87 10.21 -21.59 -3.95
CA ILE A 87 10.78 -20.40 -4.60
C ILE A 87 10.23 -19.13 -3.96
N ILE A 88 8.92 -19.07 -3.67
CA ILE A 88 8.30 -17.92 -2.98
C ILE A 88 8.91 -17.74 -1.58
N PHE A 89 9.05 -18.83 -0.82
CA PHE A 89 9.61 -18.78 0.53
C PHE A 89 11.10 -18.38 0.53
N ALA A 90 11.88 -18.98 -0.37
CA ALA A 90 13.30 -18.66 -0.53
C ALA A 90 13.52 -17.21 -0.98
N SER A 91 12.74 -16.72 -1.96
CA SER A 91 12.82 -15.34 -2.43
C SER A 91 12.39 -14.33 -1.36
N THR A 92 11.33 -14.63 -0.59
CA THR A 92 10.83 -13.75 0.48
C THR A 92 11.84 -13.65 1.63
N LEU A 93 12.36 -14.78 2.12
CA LEU A 93 13.39 -14.77 3.17
C LEU A 93 14.68 -14.16 2.67
N GLY A 94 15.11 -14.54 1.46
CA GLY A 94 16.31 -14.01 0.83
C GLY A 94 16.26 -12.50 0.66
N SER A 95 15.18 -11.96 0.09
CA SER A 95 15.02 -10.51 -0.09
C SER A 95 15.01 -9.78 1.25
N THR A 96 14.34 -10.33 2.27
CA THR A 96 14.27 -9.72 3.60
C THR A 96 15.65 -9.68 4.26
N LEU A 97 16.41 -10.78 4.22
CA LEU A 97 17.76 -10.85 4.77
C LEU A 97 18.72 -9.90 4.04
N ILE A 98 18.65 -9.85 2.70
CA ILE A 98 19.48 -8.96 1.88
C ILE A 98 19.17 -7.50 2.22
N VAL A 99 17.89 -7.11 2.25
CA VAL A 99 17.48 -5.74 2.59
C VAL A 99 17.96 -5.37 3.99
N LEU A 100 17.82 -6.26 4.97
CA LEU A 100 18.27 -6.03 6.34
C LEU A 100 19.79 -5.87 6.44
N LEU A 101 20.56 -6.72 5.75
CA LEU A 101 22.03 -6.61 5.69
C LEU A 101 22.49 -5.32 5.02
N VAL A 102 21.90 -4.97 3.87
CA VAL A 102 22.26 -3.77 3.12
C VAL A 102 21.96 -2.51 3.93
N ILE A 103 20.78 -2.43 4.54
CA ILE A 103 20.42 -1.28 5.39
C ILE A 103 21.33 -1.25 6.63
N GLY A 104 21.57 -2.38 7.28
CA GLY A 104 22.46 -2.46 8.45
C GLY A 104 23.88 -2.00 8.15
N LEU A 105 24.46 -2.41 7.03
CA LEU A 105 25.79 -1.97 6.60
C LEU A 105 25.81 -0.50 6.20
N ALA A 106 24.78 -0.02 5.49
CA ALA A 106 24.66 1.39 5.11
C ALA A 106 24.58 2.32 6.33
N LEU A 107 23.83 1.91 7.36
CA LEU A 107 23.73 2.65 8.61
C LEU A 107 25.04 2.59 9.41
N HIS A 108 25.69 1.42 9.48
CA HIS A 108 26.98 1.26 10.16
C HIS A 108 28.11 2.07 9.48
N HIS A 109 28.08 2.22 8.16
CA HIS A 109 28.99 3.15 7.45
C HIS A 109 28.69 4.61 7.76
N LYS A 110 27.40 5.01 7.84
CA LYS A 110 27.03 6.39 8.21
C LYS A 110 27.42 6.75 9.65
N GLU A 111 27.40 5.79 10.55
CA GLU A 111 27.77 6.01 11.97
C GLU A 111 29.29 6.11 12.17
N LYS A 112 30.08 5.50 11.27
CA LYS A 112 31.55 5.53 11.32
C LYS A 112 32.17 6.76 10.63
N GLU A 113 31.36 7.52 9.89
CA GLU A 113 31.74 8.77 9.20
C GLU A 113 31.30 10.03 9.99
N SER A 114 30.64 9.87 11.15
CA SER A 114 30.24 10.97 12.04
C SER A 114 31.13 11.12 13.27
#